data_AF-A0A915Q815-F1
#
_entry.id   AF-A0A915Q815-F1
#
_cell.length_a   1.000
_cell.length_b   1.000
_cell.length_c   1.000
_cell.angle_alpha   90.00
_cell.angle_beta   90.00
_cell.angle_gamma   90.00
#
_symmetry.space_group_name_H-M   'P 1'
#
loop_
_entity.id
_entity.type
_entity.pdbx_description
1 polymer ?
#
loop_
_entity_poly.entity_id
_entity_poly.type
_entity_poly.pdbx_seq_one_letter_code
_entity_poly.pdbx_strand_id
1 'polypeptide(L)'
;MVESQLRDLESLVCATLQSVLRKMRPEDTPYIGDAIMQGLLQIMQRCAGKECGGVMEDALMAVSTLIGALGCQFATYLDVFKPFLVAGLQNHEEGQVCSAAIGVLVDLCRALEASLMPHLDEFMGLLFQIVQSDKIDRLVKPAVLSCFGDVALAIGPNFTRYYEYVMAVLVMALSTAKVEDPEDYDNVEYVEQLRESCVEAYTGIVQGMRTTQNNELQQLRDQIQNMLGLIELIATSNSPNSLIGAASGLLGDLVMSFGEQILPYVDNQNISAMLTKGRRSKAAKTKSLALWATQEIRKLKTVKMENHN
;
A
#
# COMPACT_ATOMS: atom_id res chain seq x y z
N MET A 1 23.70 7.63 29.92
CA MET A 1 22.82 8.77 30.24
C MET A 1 22.87 9.82 29.13
N VAL A 2 24.04 10.38 28.78
CA VAL A 2 24.18 11.37 27.69
C VAL A 2 23.75 10.81 26.32
N GLU A 3 24.13 9.57 25.99
CA GLU A 3 23.72 8.94 24.72
C GLU A 3 22.20 8.70 24.62
N SER A 4 21.54 8.39 25.74
CA SER A 4 20.08 8.23 25.78
C SER A 4 19.39 9.58 25.54
N GLN A 5 19.85 10.64 26.21
CA GLN A 5 19.32 11.98 26.04
C GLN A 5 19.54 12.52 24.61
N LEU A 6 20.66 12.15 23.98
CA LEU A 6 20.93 12.50 22.59
C LEU A 6 19.94 11.82 21.63
N ARG A 7 19.64 10.53 21.85
CA ARG A 7 18.65 9.79 21.06
C ARG A 7 17.26 10.39 21.19
N ASP A 8 16.84 10.70 22.42
CA ASP A 8 15.54 11.35 22.67
C ASP A 8 15.46 12.72 21.97
N LEU A 9 16.56 13.48 21.97
CA LEU A 9 16.65 14.75 21.24
C LEU A 9 16.54 14.55 19.72
N GLU A 10 17.26 13.58 19.15
CA GLU A 10 17.22 13.27 17.71
C GLU A 10 15.79 12.86 17.26
N SER A 11 15.10 12.03 18.05
CA SER A 11 13.69 11.69 17.85
C SER A 11 12.76 12.90 17.88
N LEU A 12 12.89 13.77 18.91
CA LEU A 12 12.08 14.98 19.03
C LEU A 12 12.32 15.98 17.89
N VAL A 13 13.57 16.08 17.41
CA VAL A 13 13.91 16.90 16.24
C VAL A 13 13.21 16.34 14.99
N CYS A 14 13.25 15.03 14.76
CA CYS A 14 12.56 14.40 13.64
C CYS A 14 11.04 14.64 13.69
N ALA A 15 10.40 14.46 14.84
CA ALA A 15 8.97 14.73 15.02
C ALA A 15 8.60 16.21 14.80
N THR A 16 9.46 17.13 15.24
CA THR A 16 9.28 18.57 15.03
C THR A 16 9.41 18.91 13.54
N LEU A 17 10.40 18.35 12.85
CA LEU A 17 10.59 18.52 11.40
C LEU A 17 9.37 18.03 10.62
N GLN A 18 8.82 16.85 10.96
CA GLN A 18 7.59 16.35 10.34
C GLN A 18 6.43 17.35 10.49
N SER A 19 6.27 17.91 11.70
CA SER A 19 5.20 18.88 11.99
C SER A 19 5.36 20.20 11.24
N VAL A 20 6.59 20.66 11.06
CA VAL A 20 6.91 21.88 10.30
C VAL A 20 6.71 21.66 8.81
N LEU A 21 7.28 20.58 8.25
CA LEU A 21 7.19 20.26 6.82
C LEU A 21 5.75 20.15 6.32
N ARG A 22 4.84 19.55 7.12
CA ARG A 22 3.41 19.45 6.77
C ARG A 22 2.68 20.79 6.73
N LYS A 23 3.24 21.84 7.34
CA LYS A 23 2.64 23.19 7.40
C LYS A 23 3.34 24.19 6.48
N MET A 24 4.49 23.82 5.92
CA MET A 24 5.23 24.70 5.02
C MET A 24 4.54 24.80 3.66
N ARG A 25 4.72 25.95 3.01
CA ARG A 25 4.28 26.13 1.63
C ARG A 25 5.20 25.29 0.74
N PRO A 26 4.68 24.56 -0.25
CA PRO A 26 5.50 23.75 -1.15
C PRO A 26 6.61 24.54 -1.86
N GLU A 27 6.40 25.84 -2.08
CA GLU A 27 7.37 26.77 -2.66
C GLU A 27 8.61 27.00 -1.78
N ASP A 28 8.47 26.87 -0.46
CA ASP A 28 9.54 27.15 0.50
C ASP A 28 10.40 25.91 0.78
N THR A 29 9.85 24.71 0.60
CA THR A 29 10.51 23.42 0.91
C THR A 29 11.83 23.21 0.15
N PRO A 30 11.98 23.56 -1.15
CA PRO A 30 13.22 23.35 -1.88
C PRO A 30 14.40 24.15 -1.31
N TYR A 31 14.16 25.32 -0.70
CA TYR A 31 15.21 26.15 -0.12
C TYR A 31 15.82 25.58 1.16
N ILE A 32 15.10 24.68 1.84
CA ILE A 32 15.55 24.06 3.09
C ILE A 32 15.75 22.54 2.97
N GLY A 33 15.34 21.94 1.85
CA GLY A 33 15.39 20.51 1.60
C GLY A 33 16.80 19.93 1.77
N ASP A 34 17.81 20.60 1.21
CA ASP A 34 19.22 20.20 1.35
C ASP A 34 19.66 20.12 2.81
N ALA A 35 19.36 21.16 3.60
CA ALA A 35 19.75 21.23 5.01
C ALA A 35 19.06 20.16 5.85
N ILE A 36 17.76 19.93 5.61
CA ILE A 36 17.00 18.89 6.29
C ILE A 36 17.55 17.52 5.93
N MET A 37 17.73 17.24 4.63
CA MET A 37 18.20 15.94 4.18
C MET A 37 19.61 15.65 4.70
N GLN A 38 20.52 16.63 4.68
CA GLN A 38 21.85 16.48 5.28
C GLN A 38 21.78 16.16 6.78
N GLY A 39 20.90 16.83 7.53
CA GLY A 39 20.68 16.55 8.95
C GLY A 39 20.14 15.13 9.19
N LEU A 40 19.14 14.71 8.42
CA LEU A 40 18.55 13.37 8.51
C LEU A 40 19.58 12.28 8.15
N LEU A 41 20.38 12.49 7.10
CA LEU A 41 21.47 11.57 6.72
C LEU A 41 22.52 11.44 7.83
N GLN A 42 22.87 12.54 8.52
CA GLN A 42 23.79 12.49 9.66
C GLN A 42 23.21 11.69 10.83
N ILE A 43 21.91 11.84 11.14
CA ILE A 43 21.23 11.05 12.18
C ILE A 43 21.27 9.57 11.80
N MET A 44 20.86 9.22 10.57
CA MET A 44 20.86 7.83 10.09
C MET A 44 22.27 7.22 10.08
N GLN A 45 23.31 7.97 9.68
CA GLN A 45 24.71 7.50 9.74
C GLN A 45 25.18 7.18 11.15
N ARG A 46 24.75 7.97 12.16
CA ARG A 46 25.11 7.70 13.56
C ARG A 46 24.41 6.46 14.11
N CYS A 47 23.23 6.18 13.57
CA CYS A 47 22.38 5.06 13.94
C CYS A 47 22.78 3.74 13.24
N ALA A 48 23.43 3.82 12.08
CA ALA A 48 23.82 2.64 11.31
C ALA A 48 24.65 1.65 12.16
N GLY A 49 24.15 0.42 12.29
CA GLY A 49 24.83 -0.69 12.99
C GLY A 49 24.81 -0.61 14.53
N LYS A 50 23.87 0.14 15.12
CA LYS A 50 23.69 0.25 16.58
C LYS A 50 22.24 -0.03 16.98
N GLU A 51 22.03 -0.36 18.26
CA GLU A 51 20.69 -0.49 18.88
C GLU A 51 20.03 0.88 19.05
N CYS A 52 19.46 1.42 17.96
CA CYS A 52 18.80 2.73 17.93
C CYS A 52 17.62 2.76 16.95
N GLY A 53 16.88 1.65 16.85
CA GLY A 53 15.73 1.50 15.96
C GLY A 53 14.73 2.64 16.01
N GLY A 54 14.35 3.09 17.21
CA GLY A 54 13.38 4.20 17.34
C GLY A 54 13.83 5.50 16.67
N VAL A 55 15.13 5.85 16.76
CA VAL A 55 15.65 7.06 16.10
C VAL A 55 15.71 6.87 14.58
N MET A 56 16.04 5.66 14.11
CA MET A 56 16.03 5.33 12.69
C MET A 56 14.62 5.37 12.10
N GLU A 57 13.63 4.85 12.83
CA GLU A 57 12.20 4.93 12.49
C GLU A 57 11.76 6.39 12.36
N ASP A 58 12.02 7.22 13.38
CA ASP A 58 11.67 8.64 13.38
C ASP A 58 12.33 9.41 12.22
N ALA A 59 13.60 9.08 11.91
CA ALA A 59 14.33 9.65 10.80
C ALA A 59 13.70 9.25 9.45
N LEU A 60 13.33 7.97 9.26
CA LEU A 60 12.65 7.50 8.06
C LEU A 60 11.27 8.16 7.91
N MET A 61 10.50 8.30 8.99
CA MET A 61 9.21 9.02 8.97
C MET A 61 9.36 10.51 8.62
N ALA A 62 10.45 11.14 9.06
CA ALA A 62 10.80 12.50 8.65
C ALA A 62 11.16 12.58 7.16
N VAL A 63 11.89 11.60 6.63
CA VAL A 63 12.16 11.49 5.18
C VAL A 63 10.86 11.31 4.39
N SER A 64 9.95 10.43 4.81
CA SER A 64 8.61 10.29 4.20
C SER A 64 7.88 11.61 4.10
N THR A 65 7.89 12.41 5.18
CA THR A 65 7.24 13.73 5.18
C THR A 65 7.95 14.71 4.23
N LEU A 66 9.28 14.64 4.13
CA LEU A 66 10.05 15.45 3.19
C LEU A 66 9.78 15.05 1.72
N ILE A 67 9.68 13.75 1.42
CA ILE A 67 9.29 13.24 0.10
C ILE A 67 7.92 13.80 -0.29
N GLY A 68 6.94 13.74 0.61
CA GLY A 68 5.60 14.29 0.36
C GLY A 68 5.61 15.80 0.11
N ALA A 69 6.55 16.54 0.70
CA ALA A 69 6.67 17.99 0.51
C ALA A 69 7.43 18.39 -0.77
N LEU A 70 8.39 17.58 -1.22
CA LEU A 70 9.22 17.84 -2.41
C LEU A 70 8.66 17.20 -3.69
N GLY A 71 7.90 16.12 -3.58
CA GLY A 71 7.43 15.33 -4.72
C GLY A 71 8.60 14.84 -5.58
N CYS A 72 8.49 15.05 -6.89
CA CYS A 72 9.49 14.58 -7.86
C CYS A 72 10.90 15.18 -7.65
N GLN A 73 11.01 16.32 -6.96
CA GLN A 73 12.30 16.94 -6.67
C GLN A 73 13.15 16.12 -5.70
N PHE A 74 12.56 15.18 -4.95
CA PHE A 74 13.33 14.29 -4.08
C PHE A 74 14.30 13.38 -4.87
N ALA A 75 14.11 13.21 -6.18
CA ALA A 75 14.98 12.39 -7.03
C ALA A 75 16.48 12.77 -6.90
N THR A 76 16.80 14.03 -6.60
CA THR A 76 18.19 14.49 -6.42
C THR A 76 18.89 13.88 -5.21
N TYR A 77 18.14 13.43 -4.20
CA TYR A 77 18.68 12.83 -2.97
C TYR A 77 18.69 11.31 -3.01
N LEU A 78 17.99 10.69 -3.97
CA LEU A 78 17.68 9.27 -3.95
C LEU A 78 18.95 8.41 -3.91
N ASP A 79 19.95 8.70 -4.74
CA ASP A 79 21.18 7.91 -4.79
C ASP A 79 21.95 7.91 -3.47
N VAL A 80 21.97 9.05 -2.77
CA VAL A 80 22.66 9.21 -1.49
C VAL A 80 21.85 8.59 -0.35
N PHE A 81 20.51 8.66 -0.44
CA PHE A 81 19.60 8.12 0.56
C PHE A 81 19.42 6.60 0.45
N LYS A 82 19.48 6.04 -0.77
CA LYS A 82 19.17 4.65 -1.07
C LYS A 82 19.88 3.63 -0.16
N PRO A 83 21.18 3.75 0.18
CA PRO A 83 21.83 2.80 1.09
C PRO A 83 21.16 2.70 2.47
N PHE A 84 20.64 3.82 2.99
CA PHE A 84 19.94 3.85 4.29
C PHE A 84 18.57 3.19 4.21
N LEU A 85 17.85 3.41 3.09
CA LEU A 85 16.58 2.75 2.83
C LEU A 85 16.76 1.23 2.70
N VAL A 86 17.77 0.78 1.93
CA VAL A 86 18.10 -0.64 1.78
C VAL A 86 18.44 -1.27 3.13
N ALA A 87 19.27 -0.60 3.95
CA ALA A 87 19.59 -1.08 5.29
C ALA A 87 18.34 -1.19 6.19
N GLY A 88 17.41 -0.24 6.10
CA GLY A 88 16.13 -0.29 6.82
C GLY A 88 15.25 -1.46 6.38
N LEU A 89 15.15 -1.72 5.07
CA LEU A 89 14.40 -2.86 4.52
C LEU A 89 15.02 -4.21 4.90
N GLN A 90 16.34 -4.29 5.04
CA GLN A 90 17.05 -5.51 5.43
C GLN A 90 17.04 -5.76 6.96
N ASN A 91 16.63 -4.78 7.77
CA ASN A 91 16.61 -4.90 9.21
C ASN A 91 15.41 -5.72 9.68
N HIS A 92 15.54 -7.05 9.62
CA HIS A 92 14.48 -7.98 10.04
C HIS A 92 14.34 -8.09 11.57
N GLU A 93 15.31 -7.59 12.34
CA GLU A 93 15.29 -7.65 13.81
C GLU A 93 14.38 -6.58 14.41
N GLU A 94 14.32 -5.41 13.77
CA GLU A 94 13.49 -4.27 14.22
C GLU A 94 12.35 -4.03 13.22
N GLY A 95 11.23 -4.75 13.38
CA GLY A 95 10.08 -4.70 12.47
C GLY A 95 9.48 -3.30 12.26
N GLN A 96 9.61 -2.39 13.24
CA GLN A 96 9.18 -0.99 13.14
C GLN A 96 10.02 -0.21 12.12
N VAL A 97 11.35 -0.36 12.14
CA VAL A 97 12.25 0.28 11.17
C VAL A 97 11.99 -0.26 9.76
N CYS A 98 11.80 -1.57 9.63
CA CYS A 98 11.45 -2.17 8.35
C CYS A 98 10.10 -1.64 7.83
N SER A 99 9.10 -1.51 8.69
CA SER A 99 7.78 -0.96 8.33
C SER A 99 7.87 0.51 7.90
N ALA A 100 8.67 1.33 8.61
CA ALA A 100 8.92 2.72 8.22
C ALA A 100 9.67 2.80 6.88
N ALA A 101 10.63 1.92 6.63
CA ALA A 101 11.34 1.85 5.36
C ALA A 101 10.41 1.47 4.19
N ILE A 102 9.48 0.52 4.38
CA ILE A 102 8.43 0.21 3.40
C ILE A 102 7.53 1.44 3.17
N GLY A 103 7.16 2.16 4.23
CA GLY A 103 6.40 3.41 4.13
C GLY A 103 7.11 4.48 3.29
N VAL A 104 8.42 4.65 3.49
CA VAL A 104 9.24 5.54 2.65
C VAL A 104 9.23 5.09 1.19
N LEU A 105 9.33 3.78 0.92
CA LEU A 105 9.25 3.27 -0.46
C LEU A 105 7.89 3.56 -1.11
N VAL A 106 6.79 3.46 -0.35
CA VAL A 106 5.44 3.85 -0.81
C VAL A 106 5.40 5.34 -1.17
N ASP A 107 5.95 6.21 -0.32
CA ASP A 107 6.01 7.64 -0.60
C ASP A 107 6.90 7.96 -1.81
N LEU A 108 8.00 7.22 -2.01
CA LEU A 108 8.83 7.32 -3.22
C LEU A 108 8.07 6.89 -4.47
N CYS A 109 7.28 5.82 -4.40
CA CYS A 109 6.42 5.38 -5.52
C CYS A 109 5.47 6.50 -5.95
N ARG A 110 4.84 7.18 -4.98
CA ARG A 110 3.90 8.28 -5.22
C ARG A 110 4.58 9.56 -5.72
N ALA A 111 5.77 9.85 -5.22
CA ALA A 111 6.48 11.10 -5.54
C ALA A 111 7.26 11.05 -6.85
N LEU A 112 7.87 9.90 -7.16
CA LEU A 112 8.77 9.73 -8.31
C LEU A 112 8.12 8.98 -9.48
N GLU A 113 7.05 8.23 -9.23
CA GLU A 113 6.31 7.46 -10.23
C GLU A 113 7.26 6.62 -11.11
N ALA A 114 7.15 6.71 -12.45
CA ALA A 114 7.99 6.00 -13.40
C ALA A 114 9.48 6.32 -13.28
N SER A 115 9.86 7.45 -12.66
CA SER A 115 11.28 7.82 -12.46
C SER A 115 11.99 6.92 -11.45
N LEU A 116 11.24 6.18 -10.61
CA LEU A 116 11.80 5.22 -9.64
C LEU A 116 12.30 3.93 -10.33
N MET A 117 11.90 3.67 -11.58
CA MET A 117 12.18 2.43 -12.30
C MET A 117 13.65 1.93 -12.24
N PRO A 118 14.68 2.78 -12.36
CA PRO A 118 16.08 2.34 -12.33
C PRO A 118 16.51 1.69 -11.00
N HIS A 119 15.81 2.00 -9.91
CA HIS A 119 16.13 1.48 -8.56
C HIS A 119 15.18 0.37 -8.12
N LEU A 120 14.06 0.20 -8.82
CA LEU A 120 12.92 -0.58 -8.35
C LEU A 120 13.19 -2.10 -8.33
N ASP A 121 14.04 -2.62 -9.22
CA ASP A 121 14.36 -4.06 -9.23
C ASP A 121 15.03 -4.51 -7.91
N GLU A 122 15.90 -3.66 -7.34
CA GLU A 122 16.54 -3.93 -6.05
C GLU A 122 15.52 -3.89 -4.92
N PHE A 123 14.66 -2.87 -4.89
CA PHE A 123 13.62 -2.75 -3.86
C PHE A 123 12.64 -3.92 -3.93
N MET A 124 12.19 -4.33 -5.13
CA MET A 124 11.32 -5.48 -5.30
C MET A 124 11.98 -6.77 -4.83
N GLY A 125 13.28 -6.95 -5.12
CA GLY A 125 14.06 -8.07 -4.59
C GLY A 125 14.04 -8.15 -3.06
N LEU A 126 14.20 -7.01 -2.38
CA LEU A 126 14.12 -6.92 -0.91
C LEU A 126 12.71 -7.19 -0.39
N LEU A 127 11.68 -6.63 -1.01
CA LEU A 127 10.28 -6.88 -0.63
C LEU A 127 9.92 -8.37 -0.71
N PHE A 128 10.38 -9.07 -1.76
CA PHE A 128 10.16 -10.52 -1.86
C PHE A 128 10.88 -11.30 -0.76
N GLN A 129 12.12 -10.92 -0.42
CA GLN A 129 12.85 -11.53 0.70
C GLN A 129 12.13 -11.33 2.03
N ILE A 130 11.58 -10.14 2.27
CA ILE A 130 10.81 -9.82 3.48
C ILE A 130 9.58 -10.73 3.59
N VAL A 131 8.77 -10.83 2.54
CA VAL A 131 7.51 -11.60 2.60
C VAL A 131 7.76 -13.10 2.76
N GLN A 132 8.84 -13.61 2.16
CA GLN A 132 9.25 -15.01 2.27
C GLN A 132 9.95 -15.34 3.60
N SER A 133 10.31 -14.34 4.42
CA SER A 133 10.97 -14.56 5.70
C SER A 133 9.99 -15.09 6.75
N ASP A 134 10.34 -16.20 7.38
CA ASP A 134 9.62 -16.74 8.54
C ASP A 134 10.03 -16.08 9.87
N LYS A 135 11.12 -15.30 9.85
CA LYS A 135 11.69 -14.66 11.05
C LYS A 135 11.19 -13.24 11.28
N ILE A 136 10.59 -12.62 10.26
CA ILE A 136 10.17 -11.23 10.36
C ILE A 136 8.86 -11.12 11.12
N ASP A 137 8.68 -10.01 11.83
CA ASP A 137 7.44 -9.69 12.50
C ASP A 137 6.26 -9.80 11.51
N ARG A 138 5.22 -10.53 11.91
CA ARG A 138 4.03 -10.77 11.11
C ARG A 138 3.38 -9.47 10.62
N LEU A 139 3.52 -8.36 11.37
CA LEU A 139 2.96 -7.06 11.06
C LEU A 139 3.64 -6.37 9.85
N VAL A 140 4.85 -6.79 9.48
CA VAL A 140 5.57 -6.22 8.32
C VAL A 140 5.03 -6.76 6.99
N LYS A 141 4.59 -8.01 6.96
CA LYS A 141 4.11 -8.66 5.72
C LYS A 141 2.92 -7.92 5.09
N PRO A 142 1.85 -7.54 5.85
CA PRO A 142 0.77 -6.70 5.33
C PRO A 142 1.28 -5.42 4.64
N ALA A 143 2.23 -4.72 5.25
CA ALA A 143 2.79 -3.49 4.67
C ALA A 143 3.46 -3.72 3.31
N VAL A 144 4.18 -4.84 3.13
CA VAL A 144 4.77 -5.18 1.83
C VAL A 144 3.69 -5.48 0.79
N LEU A 145 2.61 -6.18 1.17
CA LEU A 145 1.53 -6.49 0.23
C LEU A 145 0.89 -5.21 -0.31
N SER A 146 0.53 -4.27 0.57
CA SER A 146 0.00 -2.96 0.14
C SER A 146 1.01 -2.22 -0.74
N CYS A 147 2.30 -2.25 -0.39
CA CYS A 147 3.36 -1.60 -1.16
C CYS A 147 3.44 -2.11 -2.61
N PHE A 148 3.18 -3.40 -2.88
CA PHE A 148 3.11 -3.89 -4.26
C PHE A 148 2.03 -3.18 -5.09
N GLY A 149 0.90 -2.81 -4.48
CA GLY A 149 -0.13 -2.00 -5.11
C GLY A 149 0.35 -0.59 -5.44
N ASP A 150 1.03 0.09 -4.51
CA ASP A 150 1.61 1.42 -4.74
C ASP A 150 2.70 1.38 -5.84
N VAL A 151 3.52 0.33 -5.88
CA VAL A 151 4.49 0.11 -6.95
C VAL A 151 3.79 -0.03 -8.30
N ALA A 152 2.73 -0.83 -8.38
CA ALA A 152 1.98 -1.02 -9.62
C ALA A 152 1.33 0.28 -10.11
N LEU A 153 0.79 1.09 -9.20
CA LEU A 153 0.28 2.42 -9.51
C LEU A 153 1.37 3.35 -10.06
N ALA A 154 2.57 3.31 -9.48
CA ALA A 154 3.67 4.20 -9.84
C ALA A 154 4.27 3.93 -11.23
N ILE A 155 4.40 2.65 -11.61
CA ILE A 155 5.07 2.28 -12.88
C ILE A 155 4.10 1.82 -13.98
N GLY A 156 2.82 1.65 -13.64
CA GLY A 156 1.74 1.25 -14.52
C GLY A 156 2.06 -0.04 -15.29
N PRO A 157 1.97 -0.06 -16.64
CA PRO A 157 2.16 -1.27 -17.44
C PRO A 157 3.56 -1.91 -17.33
N ASN A 158 4.57 -1.15 -16.90
CA ASN A 158 5.89 -1.71 -16.59
C ASN A 158 5.87 -2.68 -15.40
N PHE A 159 4.77 -2.76 -14.64
CA PHE A 159 4.58 -3.72 -13.57
C PHE A 159 4.50 -5.17 -14.05
N THR A 160 4.25 -5.39 -15.35
CA THR A 160 4.22 -6.73 -15.97
C THR A 160 5.47 -7.58 -15.63
N ARG A 161 6.64 -6.94 -15.43
CA ARG A 161 7.89 -7.63 -15.04
C ARG A 161 7.85 -8.31 -13.67
N TYR A 162 6.99 -7.84 -12.76
CA TYR A 162 6.86 -8.39 -11.41
C TYR A 162 5.55 -9.15 -11.20
N TYR A 163 4.64 -9.05 -12.17
CA TYR A 163 3.25 -9.47 -12.04
C TYR A 163 3.10 -10.91 -11.53
N GLU A 164 3.73 -11.88 -12.19
CA GLU A 164 3.61 -13.29 -11.84
C GLU A 164 4.06 -13.58 -10.41
N TYR A 165 5.19 -12.99 -9.99
CA TYR A 165 5.73 -13.14 -8.65
C TYR A 165 4.81 -12.53 -7.59
N VAL A 166 4.31 -11.30 -7.83
CA VAL A 166 3.42 -10.62 -6.89
C VAL A 166 2.08 -11.35 -6.79
N MET A 167 1.51 -11.84 -7.90
CA MET A 167 0.28 -12.63 -7.88
C MET A 167 0.45 -13.92 -7.06
N ALA A 168 1.56 -14.64 -7.24
CA ALA A 168 1.84 -15.84 -6.45
C ALA A 168 1.91 -15.54 -4.95
N VAL A 169 2.53 -14.42 -4.57
CA VAL A 169 2.60 -13.95 -3.19
C VAL A 169 1.22 -13.60 -2.63
N LEU A 170 0.38 -12.90 -3.38
CA LEU A 170 -0.97 -12.54 -2.94
C LEU A 170 -1.86 -13.76 -2.76
N VAL A 171 -1.79 -14.74 -3.67
CA VAL A 171 -2.51 -16.01 -3.53
C VAL A 171 -2.07 -16.77 -2.27
N MET A 172 -0.76 -16.80 -1.99
CA MET A 172 -0.22 -17.41 -0.78
C MET A 172 -0.73 -16.69 0.48
N ALA A 173 -0.65 -15.36 0.53
CA ALA A 173 -1.12 -14.56 1.66
C ALA A 173 -2.62 -14.78 1.93
N LEU A 174 -3.45 -14.86 0.87
CA LEU A 174 -4.87 -15.14 1.00
C LEU A 174 -5.16 -16.56 1.51
N SER A 175 -4.34 -17.55 1.14
CA SER A 175 -4.50 -18.91 1.63
C SER A 175 -4.33 -19.02 3.15
N THR A 176 -3.49 -18.14 3.72
CA THR A 176 -3.24 -18.01 5.17
C THR A 176 -4.18 -17.04 5.88
N ALA A 177 -4.90 -16.18 5.17
CA ALA A 177 -5.79 -15.16 5.72
C ALA A 177 -7.16 -15.72 6.18
N LYS A 178 -7.14 -16.78 6.99
CA LYS A 178 -8.34 -17.45 7.52
C LYS A 178 -8.39 -17.33 9.03
N VAL A 179 -9.56 -16.96 9.53
CA VAL A 179 -9.83 -16.96 10.97
C VAL A 179 -10.03 -18.42 11.38
N GLU A 180 -9.05 -18.98 12.09
CA GLU A 180 -9.12 -20.34 12.62
C GLU A 180 -9.91 -20.38 13.94
N ASP A 181 -9.66 -19.40 14.81
CA ASP A 181 -10.34 -19.22 16.09
C ASP A 181 -10.95 -17.81 16.17
N PRO A 182 -12.29 -17.68 16.16
CA PRO A 182 -12.96 -16.39 16.31
C PRO A 182 -12.81 -15.73 17.69
N GLU A 183 -12.34 -16.45 18.71
CA GLU A 183 -12.11 -15.91 20.06
C GLU A 183 -10.70 -15.33 20.22
N ASP A 184 -9.77 -15.66 19.32
CA ASP A 184 -8.44 -15.06 19.25
C ASP A 184 -8.51 -13.71 18.52
N TYR A 185 -8.86 -12.67 19.26
CA TYR A 185 -9.03 -11.31 18.74
C TYR A 185 -7.77 -10.78 18.03
N ASP A 186 -6.57 -11.10 18.52
CA ASP A 186 -5.31 -10.65 17.92
C ASP A 186 -5.08 -11.32 16.56
N ASN A 187 -5.41 -12.60 16.44
CA ASN A 187 -5.36 -13.30 15.16
C ASN A 187 -6.42 -12.81 14.18
N VAL A 188 -7.65 -12.54 14.66
CA VAL A 188 -8.71 -11.96 13.83
C VAL A 188 -8.27 -10.61 13.27
N GLU A 189 -7.75 -9.70 14.10
CA GLU A 189 -7.28 -8.38 13.65
C GLU A 189 -6.15 -8.51 12.62
N TYR A 190 -5.19 -9.40 12.86
CA TYR A 190 -4.12 -9.69 11.90
C TYR A 190 -4.64 -10.21 10.56
N VAL A 191 -5.56 -11.17 10.58
CA VAL A 191 -6.18 -11.72 9.36
C VAL A 191 -6.95 -10.64 8.59
N GLU A 192 -7.66 -9.75 9.28
CA GLU A 192 -8.36 -8.64 8.66
C GLU A 192 -7.41 -7.62 8.04
N GLN A 193 -6.30 -7.30 8.71
CA GLN A 193 -5.24 -6.44 8.17
C GLN A 193 -4.59 -7.06 6.92
N LEU A 194 -4.36 -8.38 6.93
CA LEU A 194 -3.82 -9.11 5.80
C LEU A 194 -4.77 -9.08 4.60
N ARG A 195 -6.08 -9.23 4.84
CA ARG A 195 -7.12 -9.09 3.81
C ARG A 195 -7.18 -7.67 3.26
N GLU A 196 -7.13 -6.65 4.13
CA GLU A 196 -7.11 -5.24 3.71
C GLU A 196 -5.92 -4.96 2.80
N SER A 197 -4.73 -5.44 3.18
CA SER A 197 -3.51 -5.24 2.40
C SER A 197 -3.55 -5.96 1.05
N CYS A 198 -4.15 -7.16 0.98
CA CYS A 198 -4.38 -7.84 -0.29
C CYS A 198 -5.36 -7.06 -1.18
N VAL A 199 -6.42 -6.49 -0.61
CA VAL A 199 -7.38 -5.66 -1.35
C VAL A 199 -6.70 -4.40 -1.89
N GLU A 200 -5.87 -3.73 -1.09
CA GLU A 200 -5.10 -2.55 -1.51
C GLU A 200 -4.11 -2.90 -2.63
N ALA A 201 -3.39 -4.02 -2.49
CA ALA A 201 -2.49 -4.53 -3.51
C ALA A 201 -3.22 -4.75 -4.84
N TYR A 202 -4.33 -5.50 -4.83
CA TYR A 202 -5.12 -5.72 -6.04
C TYR A 202 -5.70 -4.43 -6.61
N THR A 203 -6.14 -3.51 -5.75
CA THR A 203 -6.66 -2.20 -6.19
C THR A 203 -5.58 -1.45 -6.96
N GLY A 204 -4.38 -1.34 -6.39
CA GLY A 204 -3.26 -0.67 -7.05
C GLY A 204 -2.81 -1.36 -8.34
N ILE A 205 -2.82 -2.69 -8.37
CA ILE A 205 -2.46 -3.46 -9.57
C ILE A 205 -3.50 -3.29 -10.68
N VAL A 206 -4.79 -3.41 -10.37
CA VAL A 206 -5.88 -3.20 -11.34
C VAL A 206 -5.84 -1.77 -11.88
N GLN A 207 -5.67 -0.78 -11.01
CA GLN A 207 -5.61 0.63 -11.42
C GLN A 207 -4.34 0.96 -12.22
N GLY A 208 -3.18 0.45 -11.81
CA GLY A 208 -1.89 0.73 -12.44
C GLY A 208 -1.74 0.05 -13.81
N MET A 209 -2.20 -1.20 -13.93
CA MET A 209 -2.16 -1.93 -15.20
C MET A 209 -3.32 -1.59 -16.15
N ARG A 210 -4.27 -0.74 -15.72
CA ARG A 210 -5.36 -0.28 -16.58
C ARG A 210 -4.84 0.72 -17.61
N THR A 211 -4.45 0.24 -18.78
CA THR A 211 -4.18 1.07 -19.95
C THR A 211 -5.34 1.06 -20.94
N THR A 212 -5.31 1.98 -21.91
CA THR A 212 -6.27 2.01 -23.03
C THR A 212 -6.05 0.83 -24.00
N GLN A 213 -4.99 0.04 -23.84
CA GLN A 213 -4.67 -1.10 -24.71
C GLN A 213 -5.06 -2.40 -24.02
N ASN A 214 -5.95 -3.17 -24.66
CA ASN A 214 -6.63 -4.35 -24.08
C ASN A 214 -5.73 -5.51 -23.60
N ASN A 215 -4.42 -5.49 -23.85
CA ASN A 215 -3.56 -6.66 -23.66
C ASN A 215 -3.17 -6.91 -22.19
N GLU A 216 -2.92 -5.86 -21.39
CA GLU A 216 -2.53 -6.01 -19.98
C GLU A 216 -3.73 -6.41 -19.10
N LEU A 217 -4.93 -5.92 -19.45
CA LEU A 217 -6.17 -6.36 -18.82
C LEU A 217 -6.47 -7.85 -19.06
N GLN A 218 -5.97 -8.44 -20.16
CA GLN A 218 -6.13 -9.88 -20.37
C GLN A 218 -5.32 -10.72 -19.38
N GLN A 219 -4.14 -10.27 -18.95
CA GLN A 219 -3.33 -10.97 -17.96
C GLN A 219 -4.03 -11.03 -16.60
N LEU A 220 -4.75 -9.97 -16.24
CA LEU A 220 -5.52 -9.92 -15.00
C LEU A 220 -6.70 -10.89 -14.97
N ARG A 221 -7.15 -11.42 -16.12
CA ARG A 221 -8.35 -12.29 -16.19
C ARG A 221 -8.25 -13.52 -15.32
N ASP A 222 -7.07 -14.14 -15.27
CA ASP A 222 -6.86 -15.38 -14.50
C ASP A 222 -6.94 -15.12 -12.99
N GLN A 223 -6.79 -13.86 -12.56
CA GLN A 223 -6.82 -13.46 -11.15
C GLN A 223 -8.15 -12.83 -10.72
N ILE A 224 -9.07 -12.55 -11.66
CA ILE A 224 -10.40 -11.98 -11.34
C ILE A 224 -11.13 -12.87 -10.33
N GLN A 225 -11.06 -14.19 -10.49
CA GLN A 225 -11.72 -15.12 -9.58
C GLN A 225 -11.17 -15.03 -8.16
N ASN A 226 -9.85 -14.86 -8.00
CA ASN A 226 -9.22 -14.69 -6.69
C ASN A 226 -9.64 -13.38 -6.02
N MET A 227 -9.68 -12.29 -6.78
CA MET A 227 -10.13 -10.98 -6.28
C MET A 227 -11.61 -11.00 -5.87
N LEU A 228 -12.47 -11.61 -6.70
CA LEU A 228 -13.89 -11.76 -6.39
C LEU A 228 -14.12 -12.69 -5.21
N GLY A 229 -13.37 -13.78 -5.10
CA GLY A 229 -13.40 -14.68 -3.95
C GLY A 229 -13.04 -13.98 -2.64
N LEU A 230 -12.03 -13.10 -2.68
CA LEU A 230 -11.70 -12.24 -1.54
C LEU A 230 -12.83 -11.27 -1.18
N ILE A 231 -13.43 -10.61 -2.18
CA ILE A 231 -14.57 -9.70 -1.95
C ILE A 231 -15.76 -10.47 -1.34
N GLU A 232 -16.07 -11.66 -1.82
CA GLU A 232 -17.14 -12.49 -1.28
C GLU A 232 -16.83 -12.98 0.13
N LEU A 233 -15.58 -13.35 0.42
CA LEU A 233 -15.12 -13.70 1.77
C LEU A 233 -15.33 -12.52 2.74
N ILE A 234 -14.99 -11.30 2.33
CA ILE A 234 -15.21 -10.08 3.12
C ILE A 234 -16.71 -9.80 3.29
N ALA A 235 -17.50 -9.99 2.23
CA ALA A 235 -18.95 -9.76 2.24
C ALA A 235 -19.71 -10.70 3.18
N THR A 236 -19.22 -11.94 3.34
CA THR A 236 -19.81 -12.97 4.21
C THR A 236 -19.24 -12.95 5.63
N SER A 237 -18.06 -12.37 5.83
CA SER A 237 -17.43 -12.18 7.14
C SER A 237 -18.03 -10.99 7.91
N ASN A 238 -17.86 -10.97 9.24
CA ASN A 238 -18.20 -9.80 10.06
C ASN A 238 -17.11 -8.71 10.01
N SER A 239 -16.68 -8.35 8.80
CA SER A 239 -15.52 -7.47 8.60
C SER A 239 -15.79 -6.00 9.01
N PRO A 240 -14.73 -5.27 9.38
CA PRO A 240 -14.79 -3.86 9.76
C PRO A 240 -15.18 -2.97 8.57
N ASN A 241 -15.66 -1.78 8.89
CA ASN A 241 -16.12 -0.83 7.87
C ASN A 241 -14.99 -0.36 6.94
N SER A 242 -13.73 -0.32 7.41
CA SER A 242 -12.55 0.00 6.59
C SER A 242 -12.40 -1.02 5.46
N LEU A 243 -12.34 -2.31 5.83
CA LEU A 243 -12.20 -3.43 4.90
C LEU A 243 -13.38 -3.55 3.93
N ILE A 244 -14.62 -3.32 4.40
CA ILE A 244 -15.80 -3.22 3.51
C ILE A 244 -15.63 -2.08 2.50
N GLY A 245 -15.08 -0.94 2.94
CA GLY A 245 -14.81 0.21 2.08
C GLY A 245 -13.77 -0.12 1.01
N ALA A 246 -12.64 -0.72 1.42
CA ALA A 246 -11.58 -1.16 0.51
C ALA A 246 -12.12 -2.18 -0.51
N ALA A 247 -12.83 -3.21 -0.07
CA ALA A 247 -13.41 -4.23 -0.95
C ALA A 247 -14.44 -3.64 -1.92
N SER A 248 -15.23 -2.65 -1.47
CA SER A 248 -16.14 -1.91 -2.35
C SER A 248 -15.38 -1.11 -3.41
N GLY A 249 -14.24 -0.51 -3.04
CA GLY A 249 -13.34 0.17 -3.98
C GLY A 249 -12.82 -0.78 -5.06
N LEU A 250 -12.19 -1.89 -4.65
CA LEU A 250 -11.71 -2.92 -5.57
C LEU A 250 -12.82 -3.42 -6.51
N LEU A 251 -14.01 -3.69 -5.96
CA LEU A 251 -15.16 -4.11 -6.77
C LEU A 251 -15.51 -3.08 -7.86
N GLY A 252 -15.52 -1.79 -7.52
CA GLY A 252 -15.78 -0.73 -8.48
C GLY A 252 -14.69 -0.64 -9.56
N ASP A 253 -13.43 -0.80 -9.19
CA ASP A 253 -12.32 -0.82 -10.16
C ASP A 253 -12.39 -2.01 -11.12
N LEU A 254 -12.78 -3.20 -10.62
CA LEU A 254 -12.99 -4.38 -11.45
C LEU A 254 -14.16 -4.17 -12.42
N VAL A 255 -15.26 -3.60 -11.95
CA VAL A 255 -16.43 -3.26 -12.76
C VAL A 255 -16.06 -2.28 -13.87
N MET A 256 -15.29 -1.23 -13.55
CA MET A 256 -14.80 -0.28 -14.54
C MET A 256 -13.84 -0.90 -15.56
N SER A 257 -13.00 -1.85 -15.12
CA SER A 257 -11.94 -2.41 -15.97
C SER A 257 -12.43 -3.54 -16.88
N PHE A 258 -13.39 -4.35 -16.42
CA PHE A 258 -13.86 -5.55 -17.16
C PHE A 258 -15.27 -5.44 -17.73
N GLY A 259 -16.02 -4.39 -17.36
CA GLY A 259 -17.34 -4.12 -17.90
C GLY A 259 -18.33 -5.27 -17.70
N GLU A 260 -19.12 -5.58 -18.73
CA GLU A 260 -20.21 -6.57 -18.64
C GLU A 260 -19.75 -7.99 -18.27
N GLN A 261 -18.49 -8.33 -18.52
CA GLN A 261 -17.95 -9.68 -18.29
C GLN A 261 -17.98 -10.06 -16.80
N ILE A 262 -17.87 -9.09 -15.90
CA ILE A 262 -17.84 -9.35 -14.46
C ILE A 262 -19.24 -9.34 -13.82
N LEU A 263 -20.25 -8.78 -14.50
CA LEU A 263 -21.62 -8.66 -13.97
C LEU A 263 -22.21 -9.96 -13.40
N PRO A 264 -22.06 -11.15 -14.05
CA PRO A 264 -22.60 -12.39 -13.51
C PRO A 264 -22.06 -12.76 -12.13
N TYR A 265 -20.81 -12.37 -11.83
CA TYR A 265 -20.17 -12.64 -10.55
C TYR A 265 -20.49 -11.58 -9.49
N VAL A 266 -20.76 -10.35 -9.93
CA VAL A 266 -21.09 -9.22 -9.04
C VAL A 266 -22.56 -9.23 -8.63
N ASP A 267 -23.43 -9.87 -9.41
CA ASP A 267 -24.87 -10.01 -9.11
C ASP A 267 -25.14 -11.08 -8.03
N ASN A 268 -24.50 -10.89 -6.88
CA ASN A 268 -24.57 -11.77 -5.71
C ASN A 268 -25.25 -11.03 -4.53
N GLN A 269 -26.08 -11.75 -3.78
CA GLN A 269 -26.77 -11.24 -2.60
C GLN A 269 -25.79 -10.78 -1.50
N ASN A 270 -24.69 -11.51 -1.29
CA ASN A 270 -23.66 -11.18 -0.31
C ASN A 270 -23.01 -9.83 -0.63
N ILE A 271 -22.58 -9.64 -1.89
CA ILE A 271 -21.98 -8.40 -2.37
C ILE A 271 -22.99 -7.24 -2.26
N SER A 272 -24.25 -7.48 -2.64
CA SER A 272 -25.32 -6.47 -2.52
C SER A 272 -25.59 -6.05 -1.06
N ALA A 273 -25.55 -7.00 -0.13
CA ALA A 273 -25.67 -6.74 1.30
C ALA A 273 -24.47 -5.95 1.84
N MET A 274 -23.24 -6.35 1.46
CA MET A 274 -22.00 -5.65 1.80
C MET A 274 -22.03 -4.19 1.33
N LEU A 275 -22.36 -3.94 0.07
CA LEU A 275 -22.50 -2.58 -0.48
C LEU A 275 -23.59 -1.78 0.26
N THR A 276 -24.67 -2.43 0.66
CA THR A 276 -25.73 -1.78 1.44
C THR A 276 -25.27 -1.41 2.85
N LYS A 277 -24.51 -2.28 3.52
CA LYS A 277 -23.84 -1.99 4.80
C LYS A 277 -22.87 -0.82 4.63
N GLY A 278 -22.02 -0.86 3.61
CA GLY A 278 -21.04 0.20 3.30
C GLY A 278 -21.67 1.57 3.07
N ARG A 279 -22.77 1.65 2.29
CA ARG A 279 -23.51 2.90 2.04
C ARG A 279 -24.15 3.52 3.29
N ARG A 280 -24.41 2.71 4.31
CA ARG A 280 -24.94 3.13 5.62
C ARG A 280 -23.85 3.40 6.65
N SER A 281 -22.58 3.17 6.30
CA SER A 281 -21.45 3.42 7.19
C SER A 281 -21.36 4.89 7.58
N LYS A 282 -20.96 5.15 8.83
CA LYS A 282 -20.62 6.49 9.32
C LYS A 282 -19.27 6.97 8.80
N ALA A 283 -18.39 6.05 8.40
CA ALA A 283 -17.09 6.39 7.83
C ALA A 283 -17.27 6.93 6.41
N ALA A 284 -16.87 8.18 6.18
CA ALA A 284 -17.06 8.89 4.92
C ALA A 284 -16.41 8.17 3.72
N LYS A 285 -15.18 7.65 3.88
CA LYS A 285 -14.45 6.90 2.85
C LYS A 285 -15.22 5.63 2.44
N THR A 286 -15.58 4.79 3.40
CA THR A 286 -16.39 3.56 3.16
C THR A 286 -17.71 3.88 2.46
N LYS A 287 -18.43 4.89 2.95
CA LYS A 287 -19.71 5.29 2.36
C LYS A 287 -19.54 5.76 0.92
N SER A 288 -18.53 6.57 0.64
CA SER A 288 -18.22 7.07 -0.70
C SER A 288 -17.90 5.93 -1.67
N LEU A 289 -16.97 5.04 -1.30
CA LEU A 289 -16.57 3.91 -2.14
C LEU A 289 -17.72 2.94 -2.41
N ALA A 290 -18.52 2.61 -1.39
CA ALA A 290 -19.69 1.75 -1.57
C ALA A 290 -20.78 2.39 -2.45
N LEU A 291 -20.99 3.70 -2.34
CA LEU A 291 -21.91 4.44 -3.21
C LEU A 291 -21.42 4.42 -4.66
N TRP A 292 -20.14 4.73 -4.87
CA TRP A 292 -19.52 4.74 -6.19
C TRP A 292 -19.56 3.37 -6.86
N ALA A 293 -19.14 2.30 -6.18
CA ALA A 293 -19.19 0.94 -6.72
C ALA A 293 -20.62 0.52 -7.08
N THR A 294 -21.61 0.89 -6.26
CA THR A 294 -23.04 0.64 -6.56
C THR A 294 -23.48 1.39 -7.83
N GLN A 295 -23.00 2.61 -8.05
CA GLN A 295 -23.32 3.39 -9.25
C GLN A 295 -22.71 2.76 -10.51
N GLU A 296 -21.45 2.34 -10.46
CA GLU A 296 -20.78 1.70 -11.61
C GLU A 296 -21.48 0.40 -12.02
N ILE A 297 -21.86 -0.45 -11.06
CA ILE A 297 -22.62 -1.68 -11.33
C ILE A 297 -23.96 -1.35 -12.01
N ARG A 298 -24.66 -0.31 -11.53
CA ARG A 298 -25.95 0.11 -12.11
C ARG A 298 -25.80 0.64 -13.53
N LYS A 299 -24.79 1.48 -13.80
CA LYS A 299 -24.51 2.00 -15.14
C LYS A 299 -24.35 0.87 -16.15
N LEU A 300 -23.56 -0.15 -15.80
CA LEU A 300 -23.36 -1.31 -16.68
C LEU A 300 -24.64 -2.13 -16.89
N LYS A 301 -25.46 -2.33 -15.84
CA LYS A 301 -26.75 -3.04 -15.98
C LYS A 301 -27.70 -2.31 -16.94
N THR A 302 -27.75 -0.98 -16.90
CA THR A 302 -28.59 -0.18 -17.82
C THR A 302 -28.09 -0.29 -19.25
N VAL A 303 -26.79 -0.12 -19.50
CA VAL A 303 -26.18 -0.25 -20.84
C VAL A 303 -26.46 -1.64 -21.44
N LYS A 304 -26.35 -2.70 -20.64
CA LYS A 304 -26.66 -4.07 -21.08
C LYS A 304 -28.12 -4.21 -21.51
N MET A 305 -29.07 -3.61 -20.79
CA MET A 305 -30.49 -3.63 -21.15
C MET A 305 -30.79 -2.85 -22.43
N GLU A 306 -30.09 -1.75 -22.69
CA GLU A 306 -30.22 -0.97 -23.93
C GLU A 306 -29.64 -1.72 -25.14
N ASN A 307 -28.56 -2.48 -24.97
CA ASN A 307 -27.93 -3.25 -26.06
C ASN A 307 -28.69 -4.54 -26.44
N HIS A 308 -29.62 -5.01 -25.60
CA HIS A 308 -30.40 -6.24 -25.82
C HIS A 308 -31.87 -6.00 -26.20
N ASN A 309 -32.30 -4.74 -26.35
CA ASN A 309 -33.60 -4.33 -26.87
C ASN A 309 -33.45 -3.81 -28.31
#